data_AF-A0A8B3L7J8-F1
#
_entry.id   AF-A0A8B3L7J8-F1
#
_cell.length_a   1.000
_cell.length_b   1.000
_cell.length_c   1.000
_cell.angle_alpha   90.00
_cell.angle_beta   90.00
_cell.angle_gamma   90.00
#
_symmetry.space_group_name_H-M   'P 1'
#
loop_
_entity.id
_entity.type
_entity.pdbx_description
1 polymer ?
#
loop_
_entity_poly.entity_id
_entity_poly.type
_entity_poly.pdbx_seq_one_letter_code
_entity_poly.pdbx_strand_id
1 'polypeptide(L)' 'MANRAARITEADASRFLKAAKSAGFERARIVSHPDGRIECTVEMLAPSAERGDKPNEWDEVLE' A
#
# COMPACT_ATOMS: atom_id res chain seq x y z
N MET A 1 12.50 -18.88 -24.26
CA MET A 1 11.40 -17.90 -24.21
C MET A 1 11.85 -16.75 -23.34
N ALA A 2 11.98 -15.55 -23.92
CA ALA A 2 12.44 -14.37 -23.19
C ALA A 2 11.41 -13.97 -22.13
N ASN A 3 11.89 -13.58 -20.95
CA ASN A 3 11.14 -13.21 -19.76
C ASN A 3 10.21 -12.01 -20.07
N ARG A 4 8.99 -12.26 -20.57
CA ARG A 4 7.97 -11.23 -20.76
C ARG A 4 7.43 -10.88 -19.38
N ALA A 5 7.92 -9.79 -18.81
CA ALA A 5 7.32 -9.20 -17.62
C ALA A 5 5.81 -9.03 -17.88
N ALA A 6 4.99 -9.61 -17.00
CA ALA A 6 3.55 -9.45 -17.04
C ALA A 6 3.24 -7.96 -16.91
N ARG A 7 2.60 -7.37 -17.93
CA ARG A 7 2.22 -5.97 -17.91
C ARG A 7 0.92 -5.84 -17.14
N ILE A 8 0.95 -5.11 -16.04
CA ILE A 8 -0.27 -4.64 -15.38
C ILE A 8 -0.94 -3.68 -16.36
N THR A 9 -2.19 -3.97 -16.73
CA THR A 9 -2.98 -3.08 -17.59
C THR A 9 -3.71 -2.04 -16.75
N GLU A 10 -4.18 -0.96 -17.39
CA GLU A 10 -5.02 0.05 -16.72
C GLU A 10 -6.32 -0.55 -16.16
N ALA A 11 -6.87 -1.56 -16.85
CA ALA A 11 -8.03 -2.32 -16.38
C ALA A 11 -7.71 -3.10 -15.09
N ASP A 12 -6.52 -3.68 -14.99
CA ASP A 12 -6.08 -4.39 -13.78
C ASP A 12 -5.82 -3.43 -12.62
N ALA A 13 -5.23 -2.27 -12.89
CA ALA A 13 -5.04 -1.21 -11.90
C ALA A 13 -6.39 -0.72 -11.34
N SER A 14 -7.39 -0.54 -12.21
CA SER A 14 -8.75 -0.17 -11.81
C SER A 14 -9.43 -1.25 -10.94
N ARG A 15 -9.25 -2.53 -11.30
CA ARG A 15 -9.73 -3.66 -10.48
C ARG A 15 -9.05 -3.71 -9.12
N PHE A 16 -7.76 -3.43 -9.08
CA PHE A 16 -6.98 -3.36 -7.85
C PHE A 16 -7.50 -2.26 -6.92
N LEU A 17 -7.77 -1.06 -7.43
CA LEU A 17 -8.33 0.03 -6.63
C LEU A 17 -9.69 -0.34 -6.03
N LYS A 18 -10.55 -1.00 -6.82
CA LYS A 18 -11.86 -1.49 -6.36
C LYS A 18 -11.70 -2.55 -5.27
N ALA A 19 -10.78 -3.50 -5.46
CA ALA A 19 -10.49 -4.54 -4.47
C ALA A 19 -9.94 -3.94 -3.16
N ALA A 20 -9.01 -2.98 -3.25
CA ALA A 20 -8.45 -2.29 -2.10
C ALA A 20 -9.53 -1.58 -1.27
N LYS A 21 -10.45 -0.87 -1.95
CA LYS A 21 -11.59 -0.22 -1.28
C LYS A 21 -12.52 -1.24 -0.60
N SER A 22 -12.81 -2.36 -1.26
CA SER A 22 -13.65 -3.41 -0.66
C SER A 22 -12.99 -4.14 0.51
N ALA A 23 -11.65 -4.23 0.51
CA ALA A 23 -10.89 -4.84 1.58
C ALA A 23 -10.71 -3.90 2.81
N GLY A 24 -11.18 -2.66 2.72
CA GLY A 24 -11.14 -1.71 3.84
C GLY A 24 -9.79 -0.99 4.00
N PHE A 25 -8.95 -0.96 2.97
CA PHE A 25 -7.77 -0.10 3.00
C PHE A 25 -8.20 1.37 2.94
N GLU A 26 -7.58 2.20 3.79
CA GLU A 26 -7.93 3.61 3.91
C GLU A 26 -7.41 4.42 2.73
N ARG A 27 -6.24 4.04 2.20
CA ARG A 27 -5.61 4.70 1.06
C ARG A 27 -5.20 3.69 0.01
N ALA A 28 -5.55 3.98 -1.23
CA ALA A 28 -5.07 3.26 -2.40
C ALA A 28 -4.59 4.28 -3.44
N ARG A 29 -3.39 4.06 -3.99
CA ARG A 29 -2.78 4.95 -4.99
C ARG A 29 -2.27 4.15 -6.17
N ILE A 30 -2.49 4.70 -7.36
CA ILE A 30 -1.88 4.21 -8.60
C ILE A 30 -0.99 5.33 -9.12
N VAL A 31 0.28 5.00 -9.43
CA VAL A 31 1.24 5.91 -10.05
C VAL A 31 1.67 5.32 -11.38
N SER A 32 1.41 6.07 -12.45
CA SER A 32 1.93 5.76 -13.78
C SER A 32 3.25 6.50 -13.96
N HIS A 33 4.33 5.74 -14.11
CA HIS A 33 5.66 6.29 -14.34
C HIS A 33 5.89 6.53 -15.84
N PRO A 34 6.72 7.54 -16.23
CA PRO A 34 6.99 7.85 -17.64
C PRO A 34 7.66 6.71 -18.42
N ASP A 35 8.30 5.77 -17.72
CA ASP A 35 8.93 4.58 -18.30
C ASP A 35 7.93 3.44 -18.59
N GLY A 36 6.63 3.68 -18.36
CA GLY A 36 5.56 2.73 -18.59
C GLY A 36 5.33 1.75 -17.43
N ARG A 37 6.01 1.93 -16.29
CA ARG A 37 5.71 1.16 -15.08
C ARG A 37 4.46 1.69 -14.39
N ILE A 38 3.66 0.77 -13.86
CA ILE A 38 2.50 1.09 -13.02
C ILE A 38 2.81 0.58 -11.62
N GLU A 39 2.74 1.48 -10.65
CA GLU A 39 2.90 1.17 -9.24
C GLU A 39 1.54 1.30 -8.54
N CYS A 40 1.18 0.26 -7.78
CA CYS A 40 -0.06 0.19 -7.03
C CYS A 40 0.28 0.04 -5.55
N THR A 41 -0.08 1.03 -4.74
CA THR A 41 0.19 1.05 -3.30
C THR A 41 -1.13 1.06 -2.53
N VAL A 42 -1.22 0.25 -1.48
CA VAL A 42 -2.30 0.30 -0.50
C VAL A 42 -1.72 0.51 0.89
N GLU A 43 -2.35 1.38 1.66
CA GLU A 43 -1.94 1.70 3.02
C GLU A 43 -3.14 1.49 3.94
N MET A 44 -2.92 0.71 5.00
CA MET A 44 -3.75 0.75 6.18
C MET A 44 -3.05 1.74 7.11
N LEU A 45 -3.66 2.90 7.33
CA LEU A 45 -3.16 3.78 8.36
C LEU A 45 -3.34 3.00 9.67
N ALA A 46 -2.25 2.85 10.42
CA ALA A 46 -2.43 2.49 11.83
C ALA A 46 -3.45 3.50 12.36
N PRO A 47 -4.50 3.07 13.10
CA PRO A 47 -5.35 4.02 13.77
C PRO A 47 -4.39 4.96 14.46
N SER A 48 -4.41 6.25 14.07
CA SER A 48 -3.55 7.26 14.68
C SER A 48 -3.70 6.97 16.15
N ALA A 49 -2.66 6.40 16.77
CA ALA A 49 -2.65 6.27 18.19
C ALA A 49 -2.93 7.71 18.58
N GLU A 50 -4.10 7.95 19.18
CA GLU A 50 -4.25 9.13 19.98
C GLU A 50 -2.95 9.16 20.77
N ARG A 51 -2.11 10.15 20.48
CA ARG A 51 -0.70 10.15 20.85
C ARG A 51 -0.63 10.43 22.34
N GLY A 52 -1.35 9.66 23.15
CA GLY A 52 -1.04 9.40 24.53
C GLY A 52 0.07 8.39 24.48
N ASP A 53 1.30 8.92 24.47
CA ASP A 53 2.34 8.70 25.49
C ASP A 53 2.21 7.44 26.38
N LYS A 54 1.79 6.32 25.82
CA LYS A 54 1.82 5.03 26.49
C LYS A 54 3.19 4.44 26.17
N PRO A 55 4.04 4.22 27.18
CA PRO A 55 5.31 3.54 26.98
C PRO A 55 5.03 2.18 26.34
N ASN A 56 5.79 1.85 25.30
CA ASN A 56 5.70 0.57 24.64
C ASN A 56 6.53 -0.45 25.44
N GLU A 57 6.10 -1.71 25.53
CA GLU A 57 6.83 -2.78 26.26
C GLU A 57 8.24 -3.03 25.70
N TRP A 58 8.53 -2.53 24.50
CA TRP A 58 9.85 -2.59 23.86
C TRP A 58 10.79 -1.45 24.27
N ASP A 59 10.29 -0.38 24.89
CA ASP A 59 11.12 0.72 25.36
C ASP A 59 12.03 0.25 26.52
N GLU A 60 11.57 -0.71 27.33
CA GLU A 60 12.33 -1.33 28.43
C GLU A 60 13.51 -2.20 27.96
N VAL A 61 13.50 -2.64 26.69
CA VAL A 61 14.54 -3.52 26.12
C VAL A 61 15.68 -2.72 25.48
N LEU A 62 15.46 -1.44 25.20
CA LEU A 62 16.40 -0.56 24.50
C LEU A 62 17.12 0.45 25.42
N GLU A 63 16.82 0.46 26.72
CA GLU A 63 17.61 1.12 27.78
C GLU A 63 18.78 0.24 28.26
#